data_AF-A0A836X5J4-F1
#
_entry.id   AF-A0A836X5J4-F1
#
_cell.length_a   1.000
_cell.length_b   1.000
_cell.length_c   1.000
_cell.angle_alpha   90.00
_cell.angle_beta   90.00
_cell.angle_gamma   90.00
#
_symmetry.space_group_name_H-M   'P 1'
#
loop_
_entity.id
_entity.type
_entity.pdbx_description
1 polymer ?
#
loop_
_entity_poly.entity_id
_entity_poly.type
_entity_poly.pdbx_seq_one_letter_code
_entity_poly.pdbx_strand_id
1 'polypeptide(L)'
;MDTHRFKTNLITAAIYLIPTALFSVNCMAADLLDVYKLAEKNDPSYLQEIASHRATLETRPQAMSQLLPTINLSADTTRHDQDISSASTFGSSGKTNFNNRGYILSIFQPIYRRDRLMALKQADSEINQSEAELVEAQQDLIIRISERYFDVLASMDNLEFSQAEVKSLARQLEQANQRFEVGLSAITDATEAQAGYDLAVAREILTINDIDNAQEAVRELTGDYVKNFDALGKNMPLVRPDPEIIESWTALSLDQNIGIIAARHATETARNEIKRQSSGHHPTLDLVASHGYDSSGGRFGSTKTHASSIGLELNIPIYSGGLVSSQTREAHENYNIAMHQLELSRRSAQRLTRESYLGVISGISQVKALKQAVISSETALEASEAGFEVGTRTAVDVVATQRATSEARKNYSKAKYDYILNTLKLKQAAGTLSPDDLKLVNGWLI
;
A
#
# COMPACT_ATOMS: atom_id res chain seq x y z
N MET A 1 27.47 -67.99 -21.34
CA MET A 1 27.04 -69.23 -20.66
C MET A 1 26.22 -68.81 -19.46
N ASP A 2 24.93 -69.08 -19.30
CA ASP A 2 23.89 -69.66 -20.12
C ASP A 2 22.58 -69.24 -19.45
N THR A 3 21.73 -68.52 -20.18
CA THR A 3 20.36 -68.94 -20.52
C THR A 3 19.59 -69.70 -19.42
N HIS A 4 18.55 -69.06 -18.89
CA HIS A 4 17.32 -69.76 -18.50
C HIS A 4 16.10 -69.01 -19.05
N ARG A 5 15.32 -69.77 -19.81
CA ARG A 5 14.10 -69.40 -20.56
C ARG A 5 12.83 -69.58 -19.72
N PHE A 6 11.73 -69.10 -20.33
CA PHE A 6 10.30 -69.52 -20.20
C PHE A 6 9.49 -68.77 -19.13
N LYS A 7 8.25 -68.28 -19.37
CA LYS A 7 7.20 -68.57 -20.37
C LYS A 7 6.25 -67.36 -20.53
N THR A 8 5.65 -67.29 -21.72
CA THR A 8 4.51 -66.49 -22.20
C THR A 8 3.20 -66.70 -21.42
N ASN A 9 2.35 -65.65 -21.36
CA ASN A 9 0.87 -65.64 -21.58
C ASN A 9 0.28 -64.27 -21.14
N LEU A 10 -0.23 -63.46 -22.08
CA LEU A 10 -1.65 -63.29 -22.48
C LEU A 10 -2.42 -62.22 -21.66
N ILE A 11 -2.65 -61.08 -22.34
CA ILE A 11 -3.90 -60.29 -22.41
C ILE A 11 -4.60 -59.96 -21.09
N THR A 12 -4.53 -58.68 -20.69
CA THR A 12 -5.75 -57.92 -20.33
C THR A 12 -5.48 -56.42 -20.46
N ALA A 13 -6.18 -55.79 -21.40
CA ALA A 13 -6.22 -54.34 -21.59
C ALA A 13 -7.00 -53.70 -20.43
N ALA A 14 -6.32 -52.93 -19.59
CA ALA A 14 -6.95 -52.04 -18.63
C ALA A 14 -6.93 -50.61 -19.19
N ILE A 15 -8.03 -50.24 -19.84
CA ILE A 15 -8.35 -48.86 -20.19
C ILE A 15 -8.55 -48.11 -18.88
N TYR A 16 -7.56 -47.34 -18.45
CA TYR A 16 -7.74 -46.32 -17.41
C TYR A 16 -8.48 -45.14 -18.03
N LEU A 17 -9.80 -45.16 -17.87
CA LEU A 17 -10.67 -44.00 -18.07
C LEU A 17 -10.33 -43.01 -16.94
N ILE A 18 -9.47 -42.04 -17.21
CA ILE A 18 -9.25 -40.90 -16.33
C ILE A 18 -10.54 -40.07 -16.37
N PRO A 19 -11.29 -39.91 -15.26
CA PRO A 19 -12.35 -38.93 -15.23
C PRO A 19 -11.66 -37.56 -15.23
N THR A 20 -11.69 -36.89 -16.38
CA THR A 20 -11.48 -35.45 -16.47
C THR A 20 -12.52 -34.79 -15.58
N ALA A 21 -12.12 -34.49 -14.34
CA ALA A 21 -12.80 -33.53 -13.51
C ALA A 21 -12.72 -32.18 -14.23
N LEU A 22 -13.73 -31.91 -15.05
CA LEU A 22 -14.11 -30.57 -15.46
C LEU A 22 -14.36 -29.80 -14.17
N PHE A 23 -13.31 -29.17 -13.63
CA PHE A 23 -13.48 -28.01 -12.78
C PHE A 23 -14.18 -26.98 -13.67
N SER A 24 -15.51 -26.98 -13.56
CA SER A 24 -16.31 -25.80 -13.83
C SER A 24 -15.77 -24.74 -12.87
N VAL A 25 -14.81 -23.95 -13.35
CA VAL A 25 -14.60 -22.63 -12.78
C VAL A 25 -15.94 -21.97 -12.99
N ASN A 26 -16.74 -21.87 -11.93
CA ASN A 26 -17.92 -21.04 -11.97
C ASN A 26 -17.40 -19.68 -12.39
N CYS A 27 -17.78 -19.28 -13.60
CA CYS A 27 -17.59 -17.96 -14.14
C CYS A 27 -18.57 -17.03 -13.39
N MET A 28 -18.45 -16.99 -12.06
CA MET A 28 -19.09 -15.97 -11.26
C MET A 28 -18.27 -14.72 -11.53
N ALA A 29 -18.95 -13.64 -11.87
CA ALA A 29 -18.29 -12.36 -11.97
C ALA A 29 -17.67 -12.01 -10.61
N ALA A 30 -16.50 -11.38 -10.66
CA ALA A 30 -15.76 -11.04 -9.46
C ALA A 30 -16.41 -9.81 -8.83
N ASP A 31 -16.84 -10.00 -7.59
CA ASP A 31 -17.36 -8.92 -6.78
C ASP A 31 -16.20 -8.03 -6.27
N LEU A 32 -16.50 -6.83 -5.79
CA LEU A 32 -15.48 -5.89 -5.30
C LEU A 32 -14.68 -6.48 -4.14
N LEU A 33 -15.31 -7.30 -3.30
CA LEU A 33 -14.68 -7.91 -2.14
C LEU A 33 -13.65 -8.99 -2.53
N ASP A 34 -13.92 -9.75 -3.58
CA ASP A 34 -13.03 -10.79 -4.09
C ASP A 34 -11.82 -10.19 -4.79
N VAL A 35 -12.00 -9.09 -5.53
CA VAL A 35 -10.89 -8.27 -6.06
C VAL A 35 -10.05 -7.71 -4.91
N TYR A 36 -10.69 -7.23 -3.83
CA TYR A 36 -9.98 -6.78 -2.63
C TYR A 36 -9.14 -7.89 -1.98
N LYS A 37 -9.71 -9.08 -1.73
CA LYS A 37 -8.99 -10.20 -1.12
C LYS A 37 -7.81 -10.67 -1.97
N LEU A 38 -7.93 -10.57 -3.28
CA LEU A 38 -6.87 -10.94 -4.21
C LEU A 38 -5.71 -9.95 -4.12
N ALA A 39 -6.01 -8.65 -4.16
CA ALA A 39 -5.00 -7.60 -3.99
C ALA A 39 -4.40 -7.56 -2.58
N GLU A 40 -5.16 -7.85 -1.53
CA GLU A 40 -4.62 -7.96 -0.16
C GLU A 40 -3.48 -8.99 -0.06
N LYS A 41 -3.49 -10.01 -0.92
CA LYS A 41 -2.45 -11.04 -0.99
C LYS A 41 -1.31 -10.72 -1.95
N ASN A 42 -1.54 -9.86 -2.94
CA ASN A 42 -0.67 -9.72 -4.10
C ASN A 42 -0.15 -8.29 -4.33
N ASP A 43 -0.78 -7.25 -3.77
CA ASP A 43 -0.38 -5.84 -3.96
C ASP A 43 1.01 -5.60 -3.34
N PRO A 44 2.04 -5.30 -4.16
CA PRO A 44 3.40 -5.16 -3.65
C PRO A 44 3.57 -4.01 -2.66
N SER A 45 2.81 -2.92 -2.83
CA SER A 45 2.87 -1.76 -1.93
C SER A 45 2.34 -2.10 -0.54
N TYR A 46 1.22 -2.79 -0.43
CA TYR A 46 0.68 -3.25 0.85
C TYR A 46 1.57 -4.33 1.50
N LEU A 47 2.07 -5.29 0.71
CA LEU A 47 2.99 -6.31 1.21
C LEU A 47 4.33 -5.72 1.70
N GLN A 48 4.81 -4.65 1.06
CA GLN A 48 5.97 -3.89 1.52
C GLN A 48 5.73 -3.31 2.91
N GLU A 49 4.57 -2.69 3.14
CA GLU A 49 4.25 -2.11 4.46
C GLU A 49 4.08 -3.19 5.54
N ILE A 50 3.51 -4.36 5.20
CA ILE A 50 3.50 -5.51 6.11
C ILE A 50 4.93 -5.93 6.48
N ALA A 51 5.83 -6.02 5.51
CA ALA A 51 7.22 -6.40 5.75
C ALA A 51 7.96 -5.34 6.56
N SER A 52 7.73 -4.06 6.26
CA SER A 52 8.26 -2.91 7.00
C SER A 52 7.81 -2.92 8.47
N HIS A 53 6.53 -3.19 8.72
CA HIS A 53 6.00 -3.33 10.07
C HIS A 53 6.62 -4.50 10.83
N ARG A 54 6.73 -5.67 10.20
CA ARG A 54 7.40 -6.83 10.81
C ARG A 54 8.87 -6.56 11.10
N ALA A 55 9.58 -5.84 10.24
CA ALA A 55 10.95 -5.42 10.50
C ALA A 55 11.03 -4.45 11.69
N THR A 56 10.07 -3.52 11.80
CA THR A 56 9.99 -2.57 12.92
C THR A 56 9.66 -3.27 14.24
N LEU A 57 8.88 -4.35 14.25
CA LEU A 57 8.63 -5.14 15.46
C LEU A 57 9.93 -5.71 16.07
N GLU A 58 10.96 -5.96 15.27
CA GLU A 58 12.26 -6.46 15.74
C GLU A 58 13.11 -5.38 16.42
N THR A 59 12.78 -4.09 16.30
CA THR A 59 13.53 -3.01 16.97
C THR A 59 13.39 -3.11 18.49
N ARG A 60 12.26 -3.58 19.00
CA ARG A 60 12.03 -3.74 20.45
C ARG A 60 12.88 -4.86 21.07
N PRO A 61 12.89 -6.10 20.55
CA PRO A 61 13.87 -7.12 20.97
C PRO A 61 15.32 -6.63 20.89
N GLN A 62 15.68 -5.91 19.82
CA GLN A 62 17.02 -5.33 19.67
C GLN A 62 17.32 -4.30 20.77
N ALA A 63 16.41 -3.39 21.07
CA ALA A 63 16.56 -2.43 22.17
C ALA A 63 16.62 -3.12 23.53
N MET A 64 15.80 -4.16 23.75
CA MET A 64 15.81 -4.97 24.97
C MET A 64 17.14 -5.71 25.15
N SER A 65 17.74 -6.22 24.06
CA SER A 65 19.03 -6.91 24.09
C SER A 65 20.14 -6.05 24.70
N GLN A 66 20.05 -4.73 24.53
CA GLN A 66 21.02 -3.80 25.09
C GLN A 66 20.89 -3.68 26.62
N LEU A 67 19.79 -4.09 27.23
CA LEU A 67 19.58 -4.11 28.69
C LEU A 67 19.90 -5.46 29.32
N LEU A 68 20.15 -6.49 28.50
CA LEU A 68 20.46 -7.85 28.93
C LEU A 68 21.98 -8.06 29.06
N PRO A 69 22.42 -9.13 29.74
CA PRO A 69 23.84 -9.42 29.86
C PRO A 69 24.39 -9.84 28.50
N THR A 70 25.54 -9.30 28.13
CA THR A 70 26.34 -9.78 26.99
C THR A 70 27.45 -10.68 27.50
N ILE A 71 27.67 -11.80 26.80
CA ILE A 71 28.68 -12.80 27.15
C ILE A 71 29.58 -12.95 25.93
N ASN A 72 30.87 -12.64 26.11
CA ASN A 72 31.86 -12.67 25.04
C ASN A 72 32.99 -13.63 25.41
N LEU A 73 33.33 -14.54 24.51
CA LEU A 73 34.53 -15.38 24.62
C LEU A 73 35.53 -14.92 23.56
N SER A 74 36.68 -14.44 24.00
CA SER A 74 37.80 -14.12 23.14
C SER A 74 38.93 -15.10 23.40
N ALA A 75 39.56 -15.61 22.35
CA ALA A 75 40.75 -16.46 22.45
C ALA A 75 41.75 -16.01 21.40
N ASP A 76 43.02 -15.98 21.79
CA ASP A 76 44.10 -15.52 20.93
C ASP A 76 45.34 -16.39 21.06
N THR A 77 46.12 -16.40 19.98
CA THR A 77 47.49 -16.89 20.00
C THR A 77 48.34 -15.92 19.22
N THR A 78 49.37 -15.39 19.87
CA THR A 78 50.26 -14.40 19.27
C THR A 78 51.68 -14.93 19.32
N ARG A 79 52.36 -14.96 18.17
CA ARG A 79 53.79 -15.27 18.10
C ARG A 79 54.58 -14.00 18.33
N HIS A 80 55.47 -14.04 19.31
CA HIS A 80 56.39 -12.95 19.61
C HIS A 80 57.80 -13.36 19.22
N ASP A 81 58.44 -12.50 18.44
CA ASP A 81 59.88 -12.50 18.22
C ASP A 81 60.44 -11.28 18.96
N GLN A 82 61.15 -11.54 20.07
CA GLN A 82 61.64 -10.51 20.98
C GLN A 82 63.16 -10.40 20.85
N ASP A 83 63.65 -9.20 20.55
CA ASP A 83 65.09 -8.88 20.54
C ASP A 83 65.36 -7.85 21.65
N ILE A 84 66.06 -8.28 22.70
CA ILE A 84 66.40 -7.41 23.83
C ILE A 84 67.87 -7.03 23.72
N SER A 85 68.15 -5.75 23.57
CA SER A 85 69.50 -5.18 23.73
C SER A 85 69.57 -4.40 25.05
N SER A 86 70.46 -4.82 25.94
CA SER A 86 70.74 -4.10 27.19
C SER A 86 72.19 -3.59 27.20
N ALA A 87 72.36 -2.33 27.58
CA ALA A 87 73.68 -1.71 27.75
C ALA A 87 74.28 -1.92 29.16
N SER A 88 73.60 -2.65 30.05
CA SER A 88 74.07 -2.88 31.42
C SER A 88 74.81 -4.20 31.55
N THR A 89 75.87 -4.25 32.37
CA THR A 89 76.68 -5.45 32.64
C THR A 89 75.89 -6.59 33.31
N PHE A 90 74.73 -6.28 33.89
CA PHE A 90 73.81 -7.24 34.51
C PHE A 90 72.58 -7.56 33.66
N GLY A 91 72.42 -6.93 32.50
CA GLY A 91 71.28 -7.12 31.60
C GLY A 91 71.57 -8.21 30.56
N SER A 92 70.70 -9.23 30.48
CA SER A 92 70.83 -10.30 29.49
C SER A 92 70.31 -9.84 28.12
N SER A 93 71.21 -9.41 27.23
CA SER A 93 70.90 -9.20 25.81
C SER A 93 70.62 -10.53 25.10
N GLY A 94 69.70 -10.55 24.13
CA GLY A 94 69.49 -11.70 23.25
C GLY A 94 68.09 -11.77 22.61
N LYS A 95 68.00 -12.65 21.59
CA LYS A 95 66.77 -12.95 20.86
C LYS A 95 66.05 -14.13 21.48
N THR A 96 64.72 -14.06 21.57
CA THR A 96 63.87 -15.19 21.95
C THR A 96 62.60 -15.18 21.13
N ASN A 97 62.06 -16.35 20.84
CA ASN A 97 60.74 -16.49 20.25
C ASN A 97 59.85 -17.29 21.18
N PHE A 98 58.62 -16.87 21.31
CA PHE A 98 57.62 -17.55 22.13
C PHE A 98 56.23 -17.26 21.60
N ASN A 99 55.28 -18.11 21.99
CA ASN A 99 53.89 -17.90 21.67
C ASN A 99 53.15 -17.54 22.95
N ASN A 100 52.42 -16.44 22.91
CA ASN A 100 51.40 -16.15 23.89
C ASN A 100 50.10 -16.82 23.46
N ARG A 101 49.37 -17.35 24.44
CA ARG A 101 48.07 -17.98 24.23
C ARG A 101 47.17 -17.58 25.38
N GLY A 102 45.99 -17.10 25.06
CA GLY A 102 45.02 -16.69 26.06
C GLY A 102 43.60 -17.01 25.65
N TYR A 103 42.74 -17.10 26.65
CA TYR A 103 41.30 -16.95 26.47
C TYR A 103 40.72 -16.11 27.60
N ILE A 104 39.67 -15.36 27.31
CA ILE A 104 38.91 -14.58 28.28
C ILE A 104 37.42 -14.69 27.98
N LEU A 105 36.66 -15.12 28.97
CA LEU A 105 35.21 -15.04 29.02
C LEU A 105 34.86 -13.77 29.79
N SER A 106 34.15 -12.85 29.14
CA SER A 106 33.71 -11.57 29.72
C SER A 106 32.19 -11.50 29.71
N ILE A 107 31.60 -11.17 30.87
CA ILE A 107 30.18 -10.92 31.04
C ILE A 107 30.01 -9.44 31.37
N PHE A 108 29.13 -8.76 30.66
CA PHE A 108 28.79 -7.36 30.86
C PHE A 108 27.27 -7.23 31.05
N GLN A 109 26.83 -6.74 32.20
CA GLN A 109 25.41 -6.50 32.50
C GLN A 109 25.21 -5.03 32.84
N PRO A 110 24.47 -4.26 32.03
CA PRO A 110 24.09 -2.91 32.40
C PRO A 110 23.12 -2.92 33.59
N ILE A 111 23.46 -2.20 34.66
CA ILE A 111 22.60 -2.04 35.84
C ILE A 111 21.81 -0.74 35.74
N TYR A 112 22.49 0.34 35.32
CA TYR A 112 21.87 1.64 35.06
C TYR A 112 22.46 2.27 33.80
N ARG A 113 21.64 2.32 32.74
CA ARG A 113 21.94 2.93 31.44
C ARG A 113 20.71 3.67 30.93
N ARG A 114 20.61 4.98 31.22
CA ARG A 114 19.41 5.78 30.89
C ARG A 114 19.18 5.88 29.38
N ASP A 115 20.25 5.97 28.61
CA ASP A 115 20.26 5.94 27.15
C ASP A 115 19.55 4.70 26.59
N ARG A 116 19.90 3.51 27.10
CA ARG A 116 19.30 2.23 26.65
C ARG A 116 17.83 2.10 27.05
N LEU A 117 17.46 2.60 28.23
CA LEU A 117 16.05 2.65 28.64
C LEU A 117 15.23 3.57 27.75
N MET A 118 15.78 4.72 27.33
CA MET A 118 15.10 5.61 26.40
C MET A 118 15.02 5.00 24.99
N ALA A 119 16.04 4.28 24.55
CA ALA A 119 16.01 3.53 23.29
C ALA A 119 14.89 2.46 23.27
N LEU A 120 14.64 1.77 24.38
CA LEU A 120 13.50 0.85 24.49
C LEU A 120 12.15 1.57 24.33
N LYS A 121 11.98 2.71 25.01
CA LYS A 121 10.75 3.53 24.87
C LYS A 121 10.57 4.11 23.47
N GLN A 122 11.68 4.44 22.81
CA GLN A 122 11.70 4.90 21.43
C GLN A 122 11.23 3.79 20.49
N ALA A 123 11.76 2.57 20.62
CA ALA A 123 11.31 1.41 19.86
C ALA A 123 9.81 1.11 20.05
N ASP A 124 9.28 1.24 21.28
CA ASP A 124 7.84 1.10 21.53
C ASP A 124 7.02 2.17 20.75
N SER A 125 7.47 3.43 20.70
CA SER A 125 6.81 4.48 19.90
C SER A 125 6.92 4.24 18.39
N GLU A 126 8.07 3.76 17.91
CA GLU A 126 8.30 3.42 16.50
C GLU A 126 7.39 2.27 16.04
N ILE A 127 7.19 1.25 16.89
CA ILE A 127 6.25 0.17 16.59
C ILE A 127 4.81 0.69 16.47
N ASN A 128 4.36 1.55 17.38
CA ASN A 128 3.02 2.12 17.32
C ASN A 128 2.83 3.03 16.10
N GLN A 129 3.87 3.77 15.70
CA GLN A 129 3.86 4.54 14.45
C GLN A 129 3.69 3.60 13.25
N SER A 130 4.50 2.55 13.18
CA SER A 130 4.46 1.60 12.07
C SER A 130 3.15 0.80 12.02
N GLU A 131 2.52 0.52 13.16
CA GLU A 131 1.19 -0.10 13.21
C GLU A 131 0.14 0.83 12.59
N ALA A 132 0.17 2.13 12.92
CA ALA A 132 -0.72 3.11 12.29
C ALA A 132 -0.46 3.22 10.78
N GLU A 133 0.80 3.28 10.34
CA GLU A 133 1.17 3.32 8.91
C GLU A 133 0.67 2.08 8.16
N LEU A 134 0.71 0.89 8.77
CA LEU A 134 0.15 -0.34 8.18
C LEU A 134 -1.38 -0.25 8.02
N VAL A 135 -2.09 0.29 9.00
CA VAL A 135 -3.54 0.51 8.92
C VAL A 135 -3.87 1.56 7.84
N GLU A 136 -3.07 2.62 7.71
CA GLU A 136 -3.21 3.62 6.65
C GLU A 136 -3.00 3.00 5.26
N ALA A 137 -1.99 2.15 5.11
CA ALA A 137 -1.73 1.41 3.88
C ALA A 137 -2.88 0.46 3.51
N GLN A 138 -3.54 -0.15 4.51
CA GLN A 138 -4.74 -0.95 4.27
C GLN A 138 -5.91 -0.09 3.77
N GLN A 139 -6.12 1.08 4.36
CA GLN A 139 -7.17 2.01 3.89
C GLN A 139 -6.87 2.55 2.49
N ASP A 140 -5.61 2.84 2.18
CA ASP A 140 -5.18 3.23 0.83
C ASP A 140 -5.44 2.12 -0.19
N LEU A 141 -5.12 0.86 0.14
CA LEU A 141 -5.43 -0.29 -0.70
C LEU A 141 -6.92 -0.39 -1.01
N ILE A 142 -7.79 -0.20 -0.01
CA ILE A 142 -9.26 -0.18 -0.19
C ILE A 142 -9.67 0.89 -1.22
N ILE A 143 -9.12 2.10 -1.12
CA ILE A 143 -9.43 3.19 -2.05
C ILE A 143 -8.90 2.89 -3.45
N ARG A 144 -7.61 2.52 -3.60
CA ARG A 144 -7.00 2.21 -4.90
C ARG A 144 -7.79 1.13 -5.64
N ILE A 145 -8.17 0.05 -4.96
CA ILE A 145 -8.95 -1.03 -5.58
C ILE A 145 -10.35 -0.56 -5.97
N SER A 146 -11.02 0.20 -5.10
CA SER A 146 -12.34 0.74 -5.40
C SER A 146 -12.30 1.65 -6.63
N GLU A 147 -11.28 2.50 -6.74
CA GLU A 147 -11.05 3.34 -7.93
C GLU A 147 -10.88 2.50 -9.19
N ARG A 148 -9.94 1.53 -9.19
CA ARG A 148 -9.70 0.69 -10.37
C ARG A 148 -10.92 -0.16 -10.75
N TYR A 149 -11.64 -0.69 -9.76
CA TYR A 149 -12.85 -1.48 -9.98
C TYR A 149 -13.93 -0.64 -10.66
N PHE A 150 -14.20 0.56 -10.15
CA PHE A 150 -15.21 1.44 -10.73
C PHE A 150 -14.78 2.07 -12.05
N ASP A 151 -13.48 2.25 -12.29
CA ASP A 151 -12.96 2.65 -13.61
C ASP A 151 -13.26 1.57 -14.66
N VAL A 152 -13.10 0.27 -14.32
CA VAL A 152 -13.50 -0.83 -15.22
C VAL A 152 -15.00 -0.80 -15.51
N LEU A 153 -15.84 -0.67 -14.47
CA LEU A 153 -17.29 -0.59 -14.65
C LEU A 153 -17.71 0.64 -15.47
N ALA A 154 -17.05 1.79 -15.28
CA ALA A 154 -17.29 2.98 -16.07
C ALA A 154 -16.91 2.79 -17.55
N SER A 155 -15.79 2.10 -17.83
CA SER A 155 -15.37 1.76 -19.19
C SER A 155 -16.33 0.75 -19.85
N MET A 156 -16.82 -0.25 -19.09
CA MET A 156 -17.82 -1.21 -19.56
C MET A 156 -19.15 -0.53 -19.92
N ASP A 157 -19.67 0.33 -19.04
CA ASP A 157 -20.87 1.15 -19.30
C ASP A 157 -20.67 2.03 -20.56
N ASN A 158 -19.49 2.64 -20.70
CA ASN A 158 -19.19 3.51 -21.83
C ASN A 158 -19.14 2.73 -23.16
N LEU A 159 -18.60 1.51 -23.17
CA LEU A 159 -18.66 0.64 -24.35
C LEU A 159 -20.11 0.27 -24.70
N GLU A 160 -20.93 -0.10 -23.72
CA GLU A 160 -22.35 -0.39 -23.94
C GLU A 160 -23.07 0.81 -24.58
N PHE A 161 -22.84 2.01 -24.07
CA PHE A 161 -23.44 3.23 -24.62
C PHE A 161 -22.90 3.57 -26.02
N SER A 162 -21.60 3.39 -26.26
CA SER A 162 -20.99 3.61 -27.58
C SER A 162 -21.51 2.62 -28.63
N GLN A 163 -21.68 1.35 -28.27
CA GLN A 163 -22.27 0.32 -29.14
C GLN A 163 -23.74 0.64 -29.46
N ALA A 164 -24.50 1.10 -28.48
CA ALA A 164 -25.87 1.54 -28.70
C ALA A 164 -25.93 2.77 -29.63
N GLU A 165 -25.00 3.72 -29.50
CA GLU A 165 -24.86 4.88 -30.38
C GLU A 165 -24.54 4.48 -31.82
N VAL A 166 -23.53 3.61 -32.03
CA VAL A 166 -23.16 3.09 -33.37
C VAL A 166 -24.34 2.36 -34.02
N LYS A 167 -25.01 1.47 -33.29
CA LYS A 167 -26.18 0.73 -33.79
C LYS A 167 -27.33 1.67 -34.14
N SER A 168 -27.55 2.73 -33.36
CA SER A 168 -28.59 3.72 -33.65
C SER A 168 -28.25 4.50 -34.92
N LEU A 169 -27.03 5.04 -35.01
CA LEU A 169 -26.57 5.83 -36.16
C LEU A 169 -26.50 5.01 -37.45
N ALA A 170 -26.19 3.72 -37.38
CA ALA A 170 -26.24 2.81 -38.53
C ALA A 170 -27.65 2.73 -39.15
N ARG A 171 -28.68 2.61 -38.30
CA ARG A 171 -30.09 2.60 -38.74
C ARG A 171 -30.49 3.95 -39.36
N GLN A 172 -30.03 5.05 -38.76
CA GLN A 172 -30.31 6.40 -39.27
C GLN A 172 -29.63 6.66 -40.62
N LEU A 173 -28.39 6.20 -40.80
CA LEU A 173 -27.68 6.25 -42.09
C LEU A 173 -28.41 5.44 -43.16
N GLU A 174 -28.87 4.22 -42.84
CA GLU A 174 -29.64 3.40 -43.77
C GLU A 174 -30.94 4.12 -44.20
N GLN A 175 -31.66 4.71 -43.24
CA GLN A 175 -32.88 5.47 -43.53
C GLN A 175 -32.61 6.72 -44.37
N ALA A 176 -31.53 7.45 -44.10
CA ALA A 176 -31.13 8.63 -44.87
C ALA A 176 -30.77 8.25 -46.32
N ASN A 177 -30.03 7.16 -46.52
CA ASN A 177 -29.68 6.65 -47.85
C ASN A 177 -30.93 6.24 -48.64
N GLN A 178 -31.85 5.48 -48.03
CA GLN A 178 -33.10 5.08 -48.69
C GLN A 178 -33.92 6.29 -49.14
N ARG A 179 -34.03 7.32 -48.29
CA ARG A 179 -34.76 8.56 -48.62
C ARG A 179 -34.09 9.35 -49.74
N PHE A 180 -32.78 9.40 -49.77
CA PHE A 180 -32.04 10.02 -50.86
C PHE A 180 -32.26 9.27 -52.18
N GLU A 181 -32.21 7.93 -52.18
CA GLU A 181 -32.44 7.11 -53.37
C GLU A 181 -33.83 7.30 -53.99
N VAL A 182 -34.86 7.48 -53.16
CA VAL A 182 -36.22 7.79 -53.63
C VAL A 182 -36.48 9.29 -53.84
N GLY A 183 -35.46 10.14 -53.71
CA GLY A 183 -35.53 11.59 -53.95
C GLY A 183 -36.29 12.40 -52.89
N LEU A 184 -36.48 11.84 -51.69
CA LEU A 184 -37.20 12.46 -50.57
C LEU A 184 -36.30 13.27 -49.62
N SER A 185 -34.97 13.17 -49.73
CA SER A 185 -34.02 13.99 -48.95
C SER A 185 -32.81 14.43 -49.78
N ALA A 186 -32.05 15.40 -49.27
CA ALA A 186 -30.86 15.90 -49.94
C ALA A 186 -29.66 14.97 -49.70
N ILE A 187 -28.70 14.96 -50.64
CA ILE A 187 -27.43 14.20 -50.46
C ILE A 187 -26.68 14.62 -49.19
N THR A 188 -26.88 15.86 -48.73
CA THR A 188 -26.27 16.38 -47.50
C THR A 188 -26.66 15.56 -46.27
N ASP A 189 -27.95 15.19 -46.15
CA ASP A 189 -28.44 14.40 -45.00
C ASP A 189 -27.76 13.03 -44.91
N ALA A 190 -27.58 12.35 -46.06
CA ALA A 190 -26.88 11.07 -46.13
C ALA A 190 -25.39 11.22 -45.78
N THR A 191 -24.71 12.25 -46.30
CA THR A 191 -23.29 12.50 -45.99
C THR A 191 -23.05 12.89 -44.54
N GLU A 192 -23.98 13.63 -43.92
CA GLU A 192 -23.91 14.02 -42.51
C GLU A 192 -24.16 12.83 -41.59
N ALA A 193 -25.13 11.98 -41.92
CA ALA A 193 -25.37 10.72 -41.22
C ALA A 193 -24.15 9.79 -41.30
N GLN A 194 -23.50 9.72 -42.48
CA GLN A 194 -22.29 8.92 -42.69
C GLN A 194 -21.14 9.43 -41.80
N ALA A 195 -20.90 10.75 -41.79
CA ALA A 195 -19.87 11.34 -40.94
C ALA A 195 -20.14 11.09 -39.44
N GLY A 196 -21.40 11.16 -39.00
CA GLY A 196 -21.81 10.84 -37.63
C GLY A 196 -21.54 9.38 -37.26
N TYR A 197 -21.92 8.45 -38.14
CA TYR A 197 -21.67 7.02 -37.98
C TYR A 197 -20.16 6.70 -37.91
N ASP A 198 -19.37 7.24 -38.85
CA ASP A 198 -17.92 7.01 -38.90
C ASP A 198 -17.21 7.52 -37.63
N LEU A 199 -17.64 8.67 -37.11
CA LEU A 199 -17.13 9.20 -35.85
C LEU A 199 -17.52 8.34 -34.64
N ALA A 200 -18.72 7.76 -34.63
CA ALA A 200 -19.16 6.87 -33.55
C ALA A 200 -18.38 5.55 -33.56
N VAL A 201 -18.14 4.96 -34.74
CA VAL A 201 -17.29 3.77 -34.89
C VAL A 201 -15.87 4.06 -34.40
N ALA A 202 -15.30 5.22 -34.74
CA ALA A 202 -13.98 5.62 -34.24
C ALA A 202 -13.94 5.73 -32.71
N ARG A 203 -15.02 6.21 -32.06
CA ARG A 203 -15.12 6.26 -30.59
C ARG A 203 -15.26 4.88 -29.97
N GLU A 204 -16.07 3.99 -30.55
CA GLU A 204 -16.24 2.62 -30.06
C GLU A 204 -14.89 1.90 -29.96
N ILE A 205 -14.04 2.04 -30.99
CA ILE A 205 -12.70 1.45 -31.01
C ILE A 205 -11.86 1.93 -29.82
N LEU A 206 -11.95 3.22 -29.45
CA LEU A 206 -11.25 3.75 -28.27
C LEU A 206 -11.81 3.16 -26.97
N THR A 207 -13.13 3.02 -26.86
CA THR A 207 -13.75 2.46 -25.64
C THR A 207 -13.36 1.01 -25.36
N ILE A 208 -13.08 0.22 -26.41
CA ILE A 208 -12.55 -1.15 -26.25
C ILE A 208 -11.16 -1.10 -25.61
N ASN A 209 -10.29 -0.21 -26.08
CA ASN A 209 -8.95 -0.03 -25.51
C ASN A 209 -9.01 0.47 -24.05
N ASP A 210 -9.98 1.33 -23.72
CA ASP A 210 -10.16 1.84 -22.35
C ASP A 210 -10.51 0.73 -21.35
N ILE A 211 -11.26 -0.30 -21.76
CA ILE A 211 -11.53 -1.47 -20.92
C ILE A 211 -10.26 -2.27 -20.68
N ASP A 212 -9.50 -2.56 -21.73
CA ASP A 212 -8.25 -3.32 -21.62
C ASP A 212 -7.26 -2.61 -20.68
N ASN A 213 -7.12 -1.29 -20.82
CA ASN A 213 -6.27 -0.48 -19.94
C ASN A 213 -6.77 -0.48 -18.48
N ALA A 214 -8.08 -0.39 -18.25
CA ALA A 214 -8.65 -0.42 -16.91
C ALA A 214 -8.46 -1.80 -16.25
N GLN A 215 -8.58 -2.88 -17.01
CA GLN A 215 -8.34 -4.25 -16.53
C GLN A 215 -6.87 -4.49 -16.20
N GLU A 216 -5.94 -3.99 -17.02
CA GLU A 216 -4.50 -4.04 -16.70
C GLU A 216 -4.17 -3.23 -15.43
N ALA A 217 -4.87 -2.11 -15.18
CA ALA A 217 -4.72 -1.35 -13.93
C ALA A 217 -5.24 -2.12 -12.69
N VAL A 218 -6.28 -2.94 -12.82
CA VAL A 218 -6.71 -3.87 -11.75
C VAL A 218 -5.69 -4.99 -11.57
N ARG A 219 -5.14 -5.52 -12.66
CA ARG A 219 -4.12 -6.57 -12.65
C ARG A 219 -2.84 -6.12 -11.97
N GLU A 220 -2.45 -4.85 -12.12
CA GLU A 220 -1.30 -4.27 -11.42
C GLU A 220 -1.39 -4.47 -9.89
N LEU A 221 -2.60 -4.33 -9.32
CA LEU A 221 -2.85 -4.49 -7.88
C LEU A 221 -3.08 -5.95 -7.47
N THR A 222 -3.75 -6.72 -8.32
CA THR A 222 -4.21 -8.07 -8.00
C THR A 222 -3.25 -9.17 -8.41
N GLY A 223 -2.32 -8.92 -9.32
CA GLY A 223 -1.39 -9.91 -9.90
C GLY A 223 -2.03 -10.88 -10.91
N ASP A 224 -3.34 -11.13 -10.81
CA ASP A 224 -4.09 -12.04 -11.68
C ASP A 224 -5.09 -11.28 -12.58
N TYR A 225 -5.46 -11.92 -13.68
CA TYR A 225 -6.38 -11.33 -14.65
C TYR A 225 -7.84 -11.62 -14.27
N VAL A 226 -8.56 -10.58 -13.84
CA VAL A 226 -9.99 -10.64 -13.53
C VAL A 226 -10.79 -10.32 -14.80
N LYS A 227 -11.59 -11.29 -15.28
CA LYS A 227 -12.29 -11.18 -16.58
C LYS A 227 -13.68 -10.59 -16.49
N ASN A 228 -14.38 -10.85 -15.40
CA ASN A 228 -15.78 -10.50 -15.24
C ASN A 228 -15.93 -9.73 -13.94
N PHE A 229 -16.71 -8.66 -13.99
CA PHE A 229 -16.95 -7.75 -12.87
C PHE A 229 -18.46 -7.65 -12.67
N ASP A 230 -18.91 -7.74 -11.42
CA ASP A 230 -20.32 -7.53 -11.09
C ASP A 230 -20.72 -6.08 -11.38
N ALA A 231 -21.85 -5.91 -12.06
CA ALA A 231 -22.29 -4.58 -12.49
C ALA A 231 -22.97 -3.84 -11.32
N LEU A 232 -22.97 -2.51 -11.36
CA LEU A 232 -23.69 -1.75 -10.35
C LEU A 232 -25.21 -1.91 -10.53
N GLY A 233 -25.89 -2.34 -9.48
CA GLY A 233 -27.33 -2.51 -9.46
C GLY A 233 -28.10 -1.22 -9.77
N LYS A 234 -29.22 -1.35 -10.48
CA LYS A 234 -30.05 -0.21 -10.92
C LYS A 234 -30.61 0.64 -9.77
N ASN A 235 -30.78 0.05 -8.58
CA ASN A 235 -31.37 0.68 -7.39
C ASN A 235 -30.35 0.88 -6.27
N MET A 236 -29.24 1.53 -6.59
CA MET A 236 -28.24 1.93 -5.60
C MET A 236 -28.78 3.05 -4.68
N PRO A 237 -28.75 2.90 -3.34
CA PRO A 237 -29.24 3.91 -2.42
C PRO A 237 -28.28 5.11 -2.33
N LEU A 238 -28.82 6.33 -2.40
CA LEU A 238 -28.09 7.57 -2.14
C LEU A 238 -28.17 7.94 -0.66
N VAL A 239 -27.32 7.31 0.15
CA VAL A 239 -27.20 7.52 1.59
C VAL A 239 -26.44 8.81 1.89
N ARG A 240 -27.01 9.65 2.75
CA ARG A 240 -26.35 10.86 3.24
C ARG A 240 -25.39 10.51 4.39
N PRO A 241 -24.28 11.25 4.58
CA PRO A 241 -23.45 11.10 5.77
C PRO A 241 -24.29 11.32 7.03
N ASP A 242 -24.13 10.44 8.02
CA ASP A 242 -24.74 10.56 9.34
C ASP A 242 -23.64 10.70 10.39
N PRO A 243 -23.58 11.81 11.16
CA PRO A 243 -24.45 12.99 11.09
C PRO A 243 -24.25 13.84 9.83
N GLU A 244 -25.32 14.50 9.36
CA GLU A 244 -25.26 15.48 8.25
C GLU A 244 -24.72 16.84 8.73
N ILE A 245 -23.60 16.81 9.45
CA ILE A 245 -22.92 17.97 10.03
C ILE A 245 -21.43 17.83 9.73
N ILE A 246 -20.90 18.72 8.89
CA ILE A 246 -19.50 18.68 8.46
C ILE A 246 -18.53 18.83 9.65
N GLU A 247 -18.88 19.63 10.66
CA GLU A 247 -18.08 19.81 11.86
C GLU A 247 -17.90 18.51 12.64
N SER A 248 -18.93 17.67 12.73
CA SER A 248 -18.85 16.36 13.41
C SER A 248 -17.85 15.43 12.73
N TRP A 249 -17.84 15.39 11.40
CA TRP A 249 -16.86 14.62 10.64
C TRP A 249 -15.44 15.16 10.80
N THR A 250 -15.27 16.49 10.79
CA THR A 250 -13.94 17.08 11.04
C THR A 250 -13.43 16.81 12.44
N ALA A 251 -14.30 16.81 13.46
CA ALA A 251 -13.92 16.47 14.82
C ALA A 251 -13.52 14.99 14.94
N LEU A 252 -14.27 14.10 14.28
CA LEU A 252 -13.95 12.67 14.20
C LEU A 252 -12.59 12.43 13.55
N SER A 253 -12.33 13.09 12.41
CA SER A 253 -11.04 13.03 11.70
C SER A 253 -9.87 13.46 12.58
N LEU A 254 -10.01 14.53 13.37
CA LEU A 254 -8.94 14.98 14.26
C LEU A 254 -8.57 13.97 15.36
N ASP A 255 -9.52 13.11 15.74
CA ASP A 255 -9.33 12.10 16.78
C ASP A 255 -8.86 10.76 16.20
N GLN A 256 -9.46 10.33 15.09
CA GLN A 256 -9.35 8.96 14.57
C GLN A 256 -8.56 8.82 13.26
N ASN A 257 -8.24 9.91 12.56
CA ASN A 257 -7.49 9.81 11.31
C ASN A 257 -6.12 9.14 11.54
N ILE A 258 -5.87 8.07 10.78
CA ILE A 258 -4.73 7.19 10.99
C ILE A 258 -3.40 7.92 10.73
N GLY A 259 -3.33 8.79 9.72
CA GLY A 259 -2.14 9.60 9.44
C GLY A 259 -1.81 10.62 10.56
N ILE A 260 -2.81 11.11 11.29
CA ILE A 260 -2.59 11.93 12.50
C ILE A 260 -2.02 11.06 13.63
N ILE A 261 -2.54 9.83 13.80
CA ILE A 261 -2.07 8.89 14.83
C ILE A 261 -0.60 8.50 14.56
N ALA A 262 -0.26 8.15 13.32
CA ALA A 262 1.12 7.88 12.91
C ALA A 262 2.05 9.07 13.20
N ALA A 263 1.67 10.28 12.79
CA ALA A 263 2.46 11.50 13.04
C ALA A 263 2.60 11.83 14.54
N ARG A 264 1.61 11.48 15.37
CA ARG A 264 1.67 11.63 16.83
C ARG A 264 2.70 10.68 17.43
N HIS A 265 2.73 9.42 17.00
CA HIS A 265 3.75 8.46 17.43
C HIS A 265 5.16 8.85 16.94
N ALA A 266 5.29 9.36 15.71
CA ALA A 266 6.55 9.91 15.20
C ALA A 266 7.07 11.08 16.07
N THR A 267 6.16 11.94 16.53
CA THR A 267 6.49 13.04 17.45
C THR A 267 6.97 12.52 18.82
N GLU A 268 6.35 11.46 19.36
CA GLU A 268 6.81 10.83 20.61
C GLU A 268 8.16 10.11 20.43
N THR A 269 8.41 9.49 19.28
CA THR A 269 9.72 8.93 18.90
C THR A 269 10.80 10.01 18.94
N ALA A 270 10.57 11.16 18.28
CA ALA A 270 11.50 12.29 18.30
C ALA A 270 11.68 12.88 19.71
N ARG A 271 10.63 12.88 20.54
CA ARG A 271 10.73 13.31 21.95
C ARG A 271 11.59 12.36 22.78
N ASN A 272 11.46 11.05 22.57
CA ASN A 272 12.28 10.05 23.24
C ASN A 272 13.75 10.14 22.79
N GLU A 273 14.00 10.51 21.53
CA GLU A 273 15.34 10.78 21.01
C GLU A 273 16.04 11.94 21.76
N ILE A 274 15.33 13.04 22.07
CA ILE A 274 15.88 14.12 22.92
C ILE A 274 16.33 13.56 24.28
N LYS A 275 15.50 12.72 24.90
CA LYS A 275 15.82 12.09 26.20
C LYS A 275 17.00 11.11 26.07
N ARG A 276 17.10 10.40 24.94
CA ARG A 276 18.21 9.49 24.66
C ARG A 276 19.53 10.25 24.49
N GLN A 277 19.55 11.32 23.70
CA GLN A 277 20.74 12.14 23.49
C GLN A 277 21.18 12.86 24.77
N SER A 278 20.24 13.48 25.50
CA SER A 278 20.55 14.12 26.78
C SER A 278 21.03 13.14 27.86
N SER A 279 20.73 11.84 27.72
CA SER A 279 21.24 10.79 28.61
C SER A 279 22.76 10.63 28.56
N GLY A 280 23.44 11.19 27.54
CA GLY A 280 24.90 11.24 27.48
C GLY A 280 25.58 12.01 28.63
N HIS A 281 24.83 12.78 29.43
CA HIS A 281 25.34 13.42 30.66
C HIS A 281 25.06 12.61 31.94
N HIS A 282 24.28 11.53 31.86
CA HIS A 282 23.95 10.73 33.02
C HIS A 282 25.07 9.73 33.35
N PRO A 283 25.26 9.40 34.64
CA PRO A 283 26.17 8.33 35.02
C PRO A 283 25.67 7.00 34.46
N THR A 284 26.59 6.07 34.28
CA THR A 284 26.32 4.72 33.80
C THR A 284 26.95 3.73 34.75
N LEU A 285 26.20 2.68 35.13
CA LEU A 285 26.63 1.66 36.07
C LEU A 285 26.46 0.29 35.42
N ASP A 286 27.53 -0.48 35.32
CA ASP A 286 27.50 -1.83 34.78
C ASP A 286 28.19 -2.82 35.72
N LEU A 287 27.70 -4.06 35.72
CA LEU A 287 28.39 -5.19 36.31
C LEU A 287 29.29 -5.81 35.25
N VAL A 288 30.57 -5.95 35.58
CA VAL A 288 31.57 -6.57 34.73
C VAL A 288 32.13 -7.76 35.47
N ALA A 289 32.10 -8.93 34.83
CA ALA A 289 32.76 -10.13 35.33
C ALA A 289 33.63 -10.71 34.22
N SER A 290 34.82 -11.19 34.56
CA SER A 290 35.66 -11.90 33.61
C SER A 290 36.36 -13.10 34.24
N HIS A 291 36.61 -14.10 33.41
CA HIS A 291 37.44 -15.24 33.74
C HIS A 291 38.35 -15.51 32.55
N GLY A 292 39.65 -15.56 32.79
CA GLY A 292 40.61 -15.77 31.72
C GLY A 292 41.81 -16.58 32.13
N TYR A 293 42.44 -17.14 31.12
CA TYR A 293 43.73 -17.79 31.16
C TYR A 293 44.66 -17.03 30.23
N ASP A 294 45.87 -16.73 30.71
CA ASP A 294 46.96 -16.24 29.89
C ASP A 294 48.20 -17.11 30.10
N SER A 295 48.85 -17.47 29.00
CA SER A 295 50.16 -18.09 28.98
C SER A 295 51.10 -17.18 28.21
N SER A 296 51.90 -16.42 28.94
CA SER A 296 52.90 -15.53 28.37
C SER A 296 54.29 -16.14 28.48
N GLY A 297 55.02 -16.15 27.36
CA GLY A 297 56.43 -16.52 27.33
C GLY A 297 57.35 -15.30 27.50
N GLY A 298 58.66 -15.54 27.51
CA GLY A 298 59.65 -14.48 27.56
C GLY A 298 61.05 -15.01 27.81
N ARG A 299 62.05 -14.15 27.57
CA ARG A 299 63.47 -14.52 27.75
C ARG A 299 63.80 -14.97 29.18
N PHE A 300 63.05 -14.49 30.16
CA PHE A 300 63.30 -14.73 31.58
C PHE A 300 62.33 -15.75 32.22
N GLY A 301 61.54 -16.46 31.41
CA GLY A 301 60.61 -17.48 31.88
C GLY A 301 59.22 -17.35 31.24
N SER A 302 58.43 -18.40 31.41
CA SER A 302 57.02 -18.41 31.02
C SER A 302 56.13 -18.34 32.24
N THR A 303 55.08 -17.53 32.18
CA THR A 303 54.05 -17.43 33.21
C THR A 303 52.75 -17.99 32.69
N LYS A 304 52.02 -18.68 33.55
CA LYS A 304 50.65 -19.13 33.30
C LYS A 304 49.77 -18.56 34.41
N THR A 305 48.75 -17.83 34.03
CA THR A 305 47.88 -17.11 34.96
C THR A 305 46.44 -17.48 34.68
N HIS A 306 45.70 -17.84 35.72
CA HIS A 306 44.24 -17.85 35.70
C HIS A 306 43.77 -16.68 36.55
N ALA A 307 42.89 -15.86 36.01
CA ALA A 307 42.34 -14.71 36.72
C ALA A 307 40.82 -14.71 36.59
N SER A 308 40.15 -14.43 37.70
CA SER A 308 38.72 -14.15 37.74
C SER A 308 38.51 -12.81 38.41
N SER A 309 37.63 -11.98 37.87
CA SER A 309 37.22 -10.73 38.49
C SER A 309 35.72 -10.52 38.36
N ILE A 310 35.14 -9.85 39.35
CA ILE A 310 33.79 -9.33 39.32
C ILE A 310 33.82 -7.95 39.95
N GLY A 311 33.19 -6.99 39.31
CA GLY A 311 33.20 -5.60 39.74
C GLY A 311 32.01 -4.82 39.20
N LEU A 312 31.81 -3.64 39.79
CA LEU A 312 30.89 -2.64 39.29
C LEU A 312 31.72 -1.50 38.68
N GLU A 313 31.36 -1.09 37.47
CA GLU A 313 31.98 0.02 36.77
C GLU A 313 31.01 1.20 36.75
N LEU A 314 31.37 2.28 37.43
CA LEU A 314 30.63 3.55 37.42
C LEU A 314 31.36 4.55 36.53
N ASN A 315 30.75 4.92 35.40
CA ASN A 315 31.28 5.92 34.49
C ASN A 315 30.39 7.17 34.50
N ILE A 316 30.96 8.32 34.86
CA ILE A 316 30.28 9.62 34.93
C ILE A 316 30.95 10.59 33.94
N PRO A 317 30.35 10.85 32.78
CA PRO A 317 30.92 11.79 31.82
C PRO A 317 30.83 13.22 32.37
N ILE A 318 31.99 13.85 32.61
CA ILE A 318 32.07 15.22 33.11
C ILE A 318 32.03 16.24 31.96
N TYR A 319 32.79 15.98 30.90
CA TYR A 319 32.86 16.85 29.73
C TYR A 319 33.24 16.06 28.47
N SER A 320 32.41 16.16 27.44
CA SER A 320 32.58 15.43 26.16
C SER A 320 32.80 16.40 24.98
N GLY A 321 33.52 17.50 25.19
CA GLY A 321 33.84 18.46 24.12
C GLY A 321 32.63 19.16 23.49
N GLY A 322 31.49 19.22 24.18
CA GLY A 322 30.24 19.81 23.68
C GLY A 322 29.39 18.89 22.78
N LEU A 323 29.81 17.65 22.52
CA LEU A 323 29.11 16.70 21.65
C LEU A 323 27.66 16.46 22.09
N VAL A 324 27.46 16.06 23.36
CA VAL A 324 26.14 15.71 23.90
C VAL A 324 25.17 16.90 23.83
N SER A 325 25.65 18.10 24.16
CA SER A 325 24.86 19.32 24.04
C SER A 325 24.49 19.63 22.59
N SER A 326 25.39 19.38 21.63
CA SER A 326 25.10 19.57 20.21
C SER A 326 24.06 18.59 19.69
N GLN A 327 24.21 17.28 19.98
CA GLN A 327 23.26 16.24 19.58
C GLN A 327 21.88 16.45 20.22
N THR A 328 21.83 16.95 21.46
CA THR A 328 20.56 17.28 22.11
C THR A 328 19.86 18.45 21.42
N ARG A 329 20.59 19.49 20.99
CA ARG A 329 20.01 20.60 20.21
C ARG A 329 19.51 20.13 18.85
N GLU A 330 20.27 19.29 18.16
CA GLU A 330 19.84 18.67 16.90
C GLU A 330 18.54 17.85 17.09
N ALA A 331 18.48 17.01 18.12
CA ALA A 331 17.27 16.24 18.44
C ALA A 331 16.06 17.13 18.77
N HIS A 332 16.27 18.30 19.37
CA HIS A 332 15.22 19.30 19.56
C HIS A 332 14.67 19.83 18.23
N GLU A 333 15.52 20.13 17.26
CA GLU A 333 15.04 20.56 15.94
C GLU A 333 14.34 19.44 15.18
N ASN A 334 14.81 18.19 15.29
CA ASN A 334 14.12 17.03 14.72
C ASN A 334 12.72 16.82 15.35
N TYR A 335 12.57 17.08 16.65
CA TYR A 335 11.26 17.11 17.30
C TYR A 335 10.38 18.26 16.79
N ASN A 336 10.94 19.44 16.54
CA ASN A 336 10.20 20.55 15.94
C ASN A 336 9.73 20.20 14.51
N ILE A 337 10.56 19.52 13.71
CA ILE A 337 10.16 18.99 12.39
C ILE A 337 8.97 18.04 12.54
N ALA A 338 9.04 17.06 13.46
CA ALA A 338 7.95 16.12 13.71
C ALA A 338 6.65 16.81 14.16
N MET A 339 6.76 17.82 15.04
CA MET A 339 5.62 18.64 15.47
C MET A 339 4.97 19.40 14.31
N HIS A 340 5.77 19.96 13.40
CA HIS A 340 5.25 20.63 12.20
C HIS A 340 4.62 19.65 11.21
N GLN A 341 5.17 18.44 11.08
CA GLN A 341 4.58 17.37 10.28
C GLN A 341 3.23 16.92 10.85
N LEU A 342 3.11 16.79 12.18
CA LEU A 342 1.84 16.50 12.84
C LEU A 342 0.79 17.58 12.56
N GLU A 343 1.16 18.86 12.62
CA GLU A 343 0.26 19.97 12.29
C GLU A 343 -0.14 19.95 10.79
N LEU A 344 0.78 19.59 9.90
CA LEU A 344 0.49 19.40 8.47
C LEU A 344 -0.53 18.27 8.27
N SER A 345 -0.30 17.10 8.87
CA SER A 345 -1.23 15.95 8.82
C SER A 345 -2.61 16.35 9.36
N ARG A 346 -2.65 17.10 10.47
CA ARG A 346 -3.90 17.60 11.05
C ARG A 346 -4.67 18.51 10.09
N ARG A 347 -4.01 19.48 9.47
CA ARG A 347 -4.64 20.39 8.48
C ARG A 347 -5.06 19.65 7.21
N SER A 348 -4.25 18.70 6.75
CA SER A 348 -4.55 17.87 5.58
C SER A 348 -5.80 17.04 5.82
N ALA A 349 -5.88 16.33 6.94
CA ALA A 349 -7.03 15.52 7.32
C ALA A 349 -8.32 16.36 7.44
N GLN A 350 -8.24 17.56 8.04
CA GLN A 350 -9.37 18.49 8.08
C GLN A 350 -9.82 18.93 6.68
N ARG A 351 -8.88 19.28 5.80
CA ARG A 351 -9.19 19.70 4.42
C ARG A 351 -9.82 18.56 3.63
N LEU A 352 -9.21 17.37 3.65
CA LEU A 352 -9.69 16.18 2.95
C LEU A 352 -11.07 15.74 3.45
N THR A 353 -11.29 15.74 4.77
CA THR A 353 -12.60 15.40 5.35
C THR A 353 -13.69 16.35 4.86
N ARG A 354 -13.42 17.66 4.85
CA ARG A 354 -14.37 18.65 4.33
C ARG A 354 -14.61 18.50 2.84
N GLU A 355 -13.55 18.28 2.07
CA GLU A 355 -13.61 18.05 0.62
C GLU A 355 -14.47 16.82 0.30
N SER A 356 -14.18 15.67 0.93
CA SER A 356 -14.94 14.44 0.72
C SER A 356 -16.39 14.57 1.19
N TYR A 357 -16.65 15.24 2.33
CA TYR A 357 -18.02 15.51 2.78
C TYR A 357 -18.82 16.30 1.75
N LEU A 358 -18.25 17.39 1.24
CA LEU A 358 -18.88 18.20 0.19
C LEU A 358 -19.02 17.40 -1.11
N GLY A 359 -18.04 16.56 -1.44
CA GLY A 359 -18.08 15.61 -2.55
C GLY A 359 -19.26 14.64 -2.47
N VAL A 360 -19.55 14.08 -1.28
CA VAL A 360 -20.72 13.22 -1.07
C VAL A 360 -22.03 13.99 -1.27
N ILE A 361 -22.18 15.15 -0.63
CA ILE A 361 -23.43 15.95 -0.71
C ILE A 361 -23.71 16.45 -2.12
N SER A 362 -22.68 16.97 -2.80
CA SER A 362 -22.77 17.41 -4.19
C SER A 362 -22.99 16.23 -5.14
N GLY A 363 -22.32 15.11 -4.92
CA GLY A 363 -22.47 13.87 -5.67
C GLY A 363 -23.92 13.35 -5.64
N ILE A 364 -24.58 13.35 -4.48
CA ILE A 364 -26.01 12.99 -4.37
C ILE A 364 -26.88 13.88 -5.27
N SER A 365 -26.60 15.19 -5.29
CA SER A 365 -27.35 16.15 -6.10
C SER A 365 -27.07 15.97 -7.59
N GLN A 366 -25.81 15.70 -7.95
CA GLN A 366 -25.36 15.46 -9.31
C GLN A 366 -25.96 14.17 -9.89
N VAL A 367 -25.99 13.07 -9.14
CA VAL A 367 -26.63 11.82 -9.57
C VAL A 367 -28.12 12.05 -9.85
N LYS A 368 -28.83 12.78 -8.99
CA LYS A 368 -30.25 13.11 -9.20
C LYS A 368 -30.47 13.98 -10.44
N ALA A 369 -29.65 15.01 -10.63
CA ALA A 369 -29.75 15.92 -11.78
C ALA A 369 -29.43 15.20 -13.10
N LEU A 370 -28.38 14.39 -13.13
CA LEU A 370 -28.00 13.63 -14.32
C LEU A 370 -28.98 12.51 -14.65
N LYS A 371 -29.61 11.88 -13.64
CA LYS A 371 -30.73 10.97 -13.88
C LYS A 371 -31.85 11.65 -14.64
N GLN A 372 -32.21 12.87 -14.23
CA GLN A 372 -33.23 13.66 -14.93
C GLN A 372 -32.75 14.08 -16.33
N ALA A 373 -31.47 14.42 -16.48
CA ALA A 373 -30.89 14.76 -17.78
C ALA A 373 -30.96 13.58 -18.77
N VAL A 374 -30.69 12.35 -18.32
CA VAL A 374 -30.84 11.14 -19.14
C VAL A 374 -32.29 11.00 -19.63
N ILE A 375 -33.28 11.12 -18.73
CA ILE A 375 -34.71 11.03 -19.09
C ILE A 375 -35.08 12.11 -20.13
N SER A 376 -34.61 13.35 -19.92
CA SER A 376 -34.88 14.46 -20.83
C SER A 376 -34.21 14.26 -22.20
N SER A 377 -32.96 13.78 -22.23
CA SER A 377 -32.22 13.51 -23.46
C SER A 377 -32.83 12.35 -24.25
N GLU A 378 -33.27 11.29 -23.57
CA GLU A 378 -33.97 10.16 -24.19
C GLU A 378 -35.30 10.60 -24.82
N THR A 379 -36.07 11.44 -24.11
CA THR A 379 -37.32 12.01 -24.67
C THR A 379 -37.04 12.92 -25.88
N ALA A 380 -35.96 13.70 -25.84
CA ALA A 380 -35.56 14.57 -26.93
C ALA A 380 -35.05 13.79 -28.16
N LEU A 381 -34.40 12.64 -27.93
CA LEU A 381 -33.99 11.71 -28.97
C LEU A 381 -35.24 11.12 -29.65
N GLU A 382 -36.19 10.58 -28.87
CA GLU A 382 -37.43 10.02 -29.41
C GLU A 382 -38.21 11.05 -30.25
N ALA A 383 -38.30 12.30 -29.77
CA ALA A 383 -38.94 13.39 -30.50
C ALA A 383 -38.17 13.77 -31.79
N SER A 384 -36.84 13.73 -31.77
CA SER A 384 -36.01 14.00 -32.96
C SER A 384 -36.11 12.88 -33.99
N GLU A 385 -36.14 11.62 -33.55
CA GLU A 385 -36.32 10.45 -34.42
C GLU A 385 -37.71 10.50 -35.09
N ALA A 386 -38.77 10.69 -34.32
CA ALA A 386 -40.12 10.84 -34.88
C ALA A 386 -40.23 12.07 -35.80
N GLY A 387 -39.59 13.18 -35.43
CA GLY A 387 -39.54 14.39 -36.24
C GLY A 387 -38.82 14.19 -37.57
N PHE A 388 -37.74 13.40 -37.57
CA PHE A 388 -37.01 13.00 -38.77
C PHE A 388 -37.88 12.09 -39.64
N GLU A 389 -38.58 11.12 -39.05
CA GLU A 389 -39.50 10.24 -39.79
C GLU A 389 -40.57 10.99 -40.58
N VAL A 390 -41.10 12.09 -40.04
CA VAL A 390 -42.10 12.93 -40.73
C VAL A 390 -41.52 14.12 -41.51
N GLY A 391 -40.18 14.25 -41.57
CA GLY A 391 -39.48 15.30 -42.33
C GLY A 391 -39.48 16.69 -41.68
N THR A 392 -39.78 16.79 -40.39
CA THR A 392 -39.76 18.04 -39.61
C THR A 392 -38.43 18.31 -38.90
N ARG A 393 -37.53 17.32 -38.89
CA ARG A 393 -36.16 17.40 -38.36
C ARG A 393 -35.18 16.83 -39.38
N THR A 394 -33.92 17.26 -39.30
CA THR A 394 -32.85 16.80 -40.21
C THR A 394 -32.09 15.61 -39.62
N ALA A 395 -31.27 14.94 -40.44
CA ALA A 395 -30.40 13.86 -39.96
C ALA A 395 -29.41 14.37 -38.89
N VAL A 396 -28.91 15.60 -39.04
CA VAL A 396 -28.01 16.26 -38.08
C VAL A 396 -28.64 16.38 -36.70
N ASP A 397 -29.93 16.72 -36.62
CA ASP A 397 -30.65 16.85 -35.36
C ASP A 397 -30.69 15.51 -34.60
N VAL A 398 -30.91 14.40 -35.32
CA VAL A 398 -30.93 13.05 -34.74
C VAL A 398 -29.52 12.64 -34.29
N VAL A 399 -28.49 12.86 -35.12
CA VAL A 399 -27.10 12.58 -34.75
C VAL A 399 -26.68 13.37 -33.50
N ALA A 400 -27.05 14.66 -33.43
CA ALA A 400 -26.72 15.51 -32.30
C ALA A 400 -27.43 15.08 -31.01
N THR A 401 -28.72 14.73 -31.08
CA THR A 401 -29.49 14.27 -29.90
C THR A 401 -29.10 12.88 -29.44
N GLN A 402 -28.71 11.99 -30.36
CA GLN A 402 -28.15 10.68 -30.02
C GLN A 402 -26.83 10.83 -29.24
N ARG A 403 -25.92 11.68 -29.73
CA ARG A 403 -24.66 11.99 -29.04
C ARG A 403 -24.91 12.57 -27.65
N ALA A 404 -25.83 13.54 -27.53
CA ALA A 404 -26.19 14.16 -26.25
C ALA A 404 -26.76 13.14 -25.25
N THR A 405 -27.54 12.16 -25.72
CA THR A 405 -28.09 11.08 -24.90
C THR A 405 -27.00 10.13 -24.41
N SER A 406 -26.09 9.75 -25.30
CA SER A 406 -24.91 8.91 -24.97
C SER A 406 -24.04 9.60 -23.91
N GLU A 407 -23.77 10.90 -24.06
CA GLU A 407 -23.01 11.70 -23.10
C GLU A 407 -23.73 11.84 -21.74
N ALA A 408 -25.06 12.05 -21.75
CA ALA A 408 -25.85 12.12 -20.52
C ALA A 408 -25.79 10.79 -19.74
N ARG A 409 -25.90 9.65 -20.43
CA ARG A 409 -25.79 8.30 -19.83
C ARG A 409 -24.41 8.07 -19.23
N LYS A 410 -23.35 8.40 -19.99
CA LYS A 410 -21.96 8.31 -19.49
C LYS A 410 -21.74 9.14 -18.23
N ASN A 411 -22.18 10.40 -18.24
CA ASN A 411 -22.05 11.29 -17.09
C ASN A 411 -22.84 10.77 -15.89
N TYR A 412 -24.05 10.25 -16.10
CA TYR A 412 -24.86 9.64 -15.04
C TYR A 412 -24.18 8.40 -14.41
N SER A 413 -23.64 7.50 -15.24
CA SER A 413 -22.88 6.34 -14.75
C SER A 413 -21.67 6.76 -13.93
N LYS A 414 -20.85 7.67 -14.47
CA LYS A 414 -19.68 8.20 -13.77
C LYS A 414 -20.05 8.84 -12.42
N ALA A 415 -21.11 9.65 -12.38
CA ALA A 415 -21.53 10.30 -11.13
C ALA A 415 -21.94 9.30 -10.03
N LYS A 416 -22.48 8.12 -10.38
CA LYS A 416 -22.76 7.06 -9.39
C LYS A 416 -21.46 6.53 -8.78
N TYR A 417 -20.47 6.24 -9.61
CA TYR A 417 -19.16 5.74 -9.17
C TYR A 417 -18.41 6.77 -8.32
N ASP A 418 -18.38 8.03 -8.77
CA ASP A 418 -17.77 9.14 -8.04
C ASP A 418 -18.44 9.34 -6.66
N TYR A 419 -19.76 9.17 -6.57
CA TYR A 419 -20.48 9.25 -5.29
C TYR A 419 -20.06 8.13 -4.31
N ILE A 420 -19.94 6.88 -4.79
CA ILE A 420 -19.47 5.76 -3.96
C ILE A 420 -18.05 6.02 -3.47
N LEU A 421 -17.16 6.42 -4.39
CA LEU A 421 -15.77 6.69 -4.09
C LEU A 421 -15.61 7.83 -3.07
N ASN A 422 -16.35 8.92 -3.23
CA ASN A 422 -16.34 10.03 -2.27
C ASN A 422 -16.83 9.61 -0.88
N THR A 423 -17.76 8.65 -0.81
CA THR A 423 -18.24 8.10 0.46
C THR A 423 -17.15 7.29 1.17
N LEU A 424 -16.39 6.48 0.42
CA LEU A 424 -15.24 5.75 0.97
C LEU A 424 -14.11 6.70 1.38
N LYS A 425 -13.79 7.71 0.56
CA LYS A 425 -12.80 8.75 0.87
C LYS A 425 -13.16 9.57 2.11
N LEU A 426 -14.45 9.86 2.33
CA LEU A 426 -14.91 10.50 3.57
C LEU A 426 -14.60 9.63 4.80
N LYS A 427 -14.89 8.33 4.73
CA LYS A 427 -14.56 7.39 5.82
C LYS A 427 -13.05 7.26 6.05
N GLN A 428 -12.24 7.26 4.98
CA GLN A 428 -10.78 7.24 5.08
C GLN A 428 -10.27 8.51 5.79
N ALA A 429 -10.71 9.68 5.32
CA ALA A 429 -10.31 10.97 5.90
C ALA A 429 -10.76 11.10 7.37
N ALA A 430 -11.92 10.53 7.71
CA ALA A 430 -12.42 10.44 9.09
C ALA A 430 -11.70 9.41 9.96
N GLY A 431 -10.96 8.46 9.37
CA GLY A 431 -10.27 7.38 10.07
C GLY A 431 -11.13 6.14 10.36
N THR A 432 -12.33 6.05 9.78
CA THR A 432 -13.30 4.97 10.06
C THR A 432 -13.45 3.97 8.92
N LEU A 433 -12.66 4.08 7.84
CA LEU A 433 -12.74 3.17 6.71
C LEU A 433 -12.27 1.77 7.11
N SER A 434 -13.08 0.77 6.79
CA SER A 434 -12.84 -0.62 7.11
C SER A 434 -13.23 -1.56 5.96
N PRO A 435 -12.75 -2.81 5.94
CA PRO A 435 -13.21 -3.81 4.97
C PRO A 435 -14.72 -4.10 5.04
N ASP A 436 -15.39 -3.79 6.15
CA ASP A 436 -16.86 -3.95 6.25
C ASP A 436 -17.60 -2.92 5.39
N ASP A 437 -16.99 -1.76 5.12
CA ASP A 437 -17.55 -0.76 4.19
C ASP A 437 -17.55 -1.28 2.75
N LEU A 438 -16.55 -2.07 2.37
CA LEU A 438 -16.54 -2.75 1.07
C LEU A 438 -17.69 -3.75 0.97
N LYS A 439 -18.02 -4.48 2.04
CA LYS A 439 -19.16 -5.42 2.03
C LYS A 439 -20.50 -4.70 1.78
N LEU A 440 -20.67 -3.50 2.34
CA LEU A 440 -21.85 -2.67 2.10
C LEU A 440 -21.95 -2.23 0.64
N VAL A 441 -20.84 -1.77 0.07
CA VAL A 441 -20.76 -1.38 -1.35
C VAL A 441 -20.97 -2.59 -2.27
N ASN A 442 -20.40 -3.73 -1.92
CA ASN A 442 -20.54 -5.00 -2.65
C ASN A 442 -21.99 -5.45 -2.73
N GLY A 443 -22.79 -5.19 -1.68
CA GLY A 443 -24.23 -5.47 -1.67
C GLY A 443 -25.04 -4.64 -2.68
N TRP A 444 -24.44 -3.64 -3.34
CA TRP A 444 -25.06 -2.88 -4.41
C TRP A 444 -24.68 -3.38 -5.82
N LEU A 445 -23.77 -4.36 -5.92
CA LEU A 445 -23.35 -4.99 -7.17
C LEU A 445 -24.22 -6.23 -7.46
N ILE A 446 -24.44 -6.55 -8.74
CA ILE A 446 -25.34 -7.63 -9.21
C ILE A 446 -24.77 -8.48 -10.34
#